data_AF-A0A645J7B1-F1
#
_entry.id   AF-A0A645J7B1-F1
#
_cell.length_a   1.000
_cell.length_b   1.000
_cell.length_c   1.000
_cell.angle_alpha   90.00
_cell.angle_beta   90.00
_cell.angle_gamma   90.00
#
_symmetry.space_group_name_H-M   'P 1'
#
loop_
_entity.id
_entity.type
_entity.pdbx_description
1 polymer ?
#
loop_
_entity_poly.entity_id
_entity_poly.type
_entity_poly.pdbx_seq_one_letter_code
_entity_poly.pdbx_strand_id
1 'polypeptide(L)'
;MGNVTHLAHNEAVKASNRVIPTPMYITGYTEPVMDGLCGFASIVIKDARKGFAKWLKSKNIGHRGYKGGWEVFAATHDQSFEKAKAYAETFEKILRQNGVECYSVSRLD
;
A
#
# COMPACT_ATOMS: atom_id res chain seq x y z
N MET A 1 12.10 7.68 -13.06
CA MET A 1 11.19 7.35 -11.94
C MET A 1 9.84 6.80 -12.41
N GLY A 2 9.22 7.32 -13.48
CA GLY A 2 7.93 6.80 -13.97
C GLY A 2 7.87 5.29 -14.22
N ASN A 3 8.89 4.72 -14.87
CA ASN A 3 8.94 3.26 -15.12
C ASN A 3 9.02 2.43 -13.83
N VAL A 4 9.76 2.90 -12.82
CA VAL A 4 9.90 2.21 -11.53
C VAL A 4 8.58 2.26 -10.76
N THR A 5 7.91 3.40 -10.73
CA THR A 5 6.59 3.52 -10.08
C THR A 5 5.55 2.64 -10.75
N HIS A 6 5.54 2.60 -12.09
CA HIS A 6 4.61 1.76 -12.84
C HIS A 6 4.88 0.26 -12.61
N LEU A 7 6.15 -0.14 -12.63
CA LEU A 7 6.55 -1.50 -12.27
C LEU A 7 6.12 -1.86 -10.84
N ALA A 8 6.42 -0.98 -9.87
CA ALA A 8 6.08 -1.18 -8.47
C ALA A 8 4.57 -1.32 -8.26
N HIS A 9 3.77 -0.48 -8.92
CA HIS A 9 2.31 -0.56 -8.90
C HIS A 9 1.83 -1.90 -9.47
N ASN A 10 2.25 -2.26 -10.68
CA ASN A 10 1.76 -3.47 -11.34
C ASN A 10 2.11 -4.75 -10.56
N GLU A 11 3.34 -4.85 -10.04
CA GLU A 11 3.75 -6.00 -9.24
C GLU A 11 3.06 -6.02 -7.86
N ALA A 12 2.82 -4.85 -7.26
CA ALA A 12 2.04 -4.75 -6.02
C ALA A 12 0.59 -5.18 -6.20
N VAL A 13 -0.06 -4.80 -7.31
CA VAL A 13 -1.41 -5.29 -7.67
C VAL A 13 -1.41 -6.81 -7.84
N LYS A 14 -0.43 -7.38 -8.56
CA LYS A 14 -0.31 -8.84 -8.70
C LYS A 14 -0.12 -9.54 -7.37
N ALA A 15 0.73 -9.00 -6.49
CA ALA A 15 0.96 -9.56 -5.17
C ALA A 15 -0.31 -9.53 -4.32
N SER A 16 -1.00 -8.38 -4.31
CA SER A 16 -2.28 -8.19 -3.63
C SER A 16 -3.34 -9.20 -4.08
N ASN A 17 -3.50 -9.39 -5.39
CA ASN A 17 -4.48 -10.31 -5.98
C ASN A 17 -4.18 -11.80 -5.73
N ARG A 18 -2.94 -12.14 -5.33
CA ARG A 18 -2.56 -13.52 -4.98
C ARG A 18 -2.80 -13.84 -3.51
N VAL A 19 -3.07 -12.84 -2.68
CA VAL A 19 -3.41 -13.07 -1.28
C VAL A 19 -4.79 -13.71 -1.19
N ILE A 20 -4.85 -14.82 -0.47
CA ILE A 20 -6.10 -15.43 0.00
C ILE A 20 -6.22 -15.02 1.47
N PRO A 21 -7.07 -14.03 1.81
CA PRO A 21 -7.12 -13.52 3.18
C PRO A 21 -7.59 -14.58 4.17
N THR A 22 -7.12 -14.48 5.41
CA THR A 22 -7.70 -15.23 6.52
C THR A 22 -9.15 -14.77 6.72
N PRO A 23 -10.16 -15.66 6.63
CA PRO A 23 -11.55 -15.27 6.84
C PRO A 23 -11.79 -14.68 8.23
N MET A 24 -12.60 -13.61 8.30
CA MET A 24 -13.00 -12.98 9.55
C MET A 24 -14.35 -13.54 10.02
N TYR A 25 -14.41 -13.99 11.27
CA TYR A 25 -15.64 -14.45 11.91
C TYR A 25 -16.18 -13.36 12.84
N ILE A 26 -17.45 -13.01 12.68
CA ILE A 26 -18.14 -12.02 13.51
C ILE A 26 -19.13 -12.75 14.41
N THR A 27 -19.02 -12.54 15.73
CA THR A 27 -19.95 -13.12 16.70
C THR A 27 -21.39 -12.73 16.35
N GLY A 28 -22.27 -13.73 16.25
CA GLY A 28 -23.69 -13.53 15.89
C GLY A 28 -24.00 -13.62 14.40
N TYR A 29 -22.98 -13.81 13.55
CA TYR A 29 -23.15 -14.08 12.12
C TYR A 29 -22.76 -15.52 11.80
N THR A 30 -23.53 -16.17 10.93
CA THR A 30 -23.30 -17.58 10.54
C THR A 30 -22.18 -17.71 9.52
N GLU A 31 -22.14 -16.81 8.54
CA GLU A 31 -21.17 -16.85 7.45
C GLU A 31 -19.93 -15.98 7.75
N PRO A 32 -18.72 -16.46 7.43
CA PRO A 32 -17.51 -15.65 7.55
C PRO A 32 -17.39 -14.59 6.45
N VAL A 33 -16.70 -13.50 6.76
CA VAL A 33 -16.27 -12.51 5.75
C VAL A 33 -14.96 -13.01 5.13
N MET A 34 -15.04 -13.45 3.88
CA MET A 34 -13.92 -14.10 3.18
C MET A 34 -12.79 -13.13 2.80
N ASP A 35 -13.06 -11.82 2.72
CA ASP A 35 -12.04 -10.80 2.49
C ASP A 35 -11.19 -10.49 3.75
N GLY A 36 -11.52 -11.13 4.87
CA GLY A 36 -10.79 -11.02 6.12
C GLY A 36 -11.06 -9.72 6.87
N LEU A 37 -10.08 -9.30 7.67
CA LEU A 37 -10.19 -8.08 8.46
C LEU A 37 -10.19 -6.83 7.58
N CYS A 38 -10.97 -5.83 7.98
CA CYS A 38 -10.95 -4.51 7.36
C CYS A 38 -9.68 -3.73 7.76
N GLY A 39 -9.05 -3.08 6.78
CA GLY A 39 -7.92 -2.21 7.06
C GLY A 39 -7.29 -1.58 5.83
N PHE A 40 -6.21 -0.84 6.08
CA PHE A 40 -5.52 -0.04 5.06
C PHE A 40 -4.01 -0.22 5.16
N ALA A 41 -3.34 0.11 4.05
CA ALA A 41 -1.89 0.23 4.02
C ALA A 41 -1.45 1.38 3.11
N SER A 42 -0.28 1.94 3.43
CA SER A 42 0.36 3.04 2.70
C SER A 42 1.86 2.82 2.60
N ILE A 43 2.47 3.36 1.55
CA ILE A 43 3.91 3.50 1.40
C ILE A 43 4.30 4.93 1.79
N VAL A 44 5.16 5.08 2.79
CA VAL A 44 5.64 6.38 3.28
C VAL A 44 7.01 6.67 2.71
N ILE A 45 7.11 7.77 1.94
CA ILE A 45 8.37 8.34 1.46
C ILE A 45 8.82 9.39 2.47
N LYS A 46 9.95 9.16 3.15
CA LYS A 46 10.41 10.01 4.26
C LYS A 46 10.71 11.45 3.84
N ASP A 47 11.51 11.64 2.79
CA ASP A 47 11.87 12.99 2.33
C ASP A 47 10.88 13.52 1.29
N ALA A 48 9.83 14.17 1.78
CA ALA A 48 8.78 14.76 0.94
C ALA A 48 9.20 16.00 0.14
N ARG A 49 10.43 16.51 0.29
CA ARG A 49 10.84 17.83 -0.23
C ARG A 49 11.55 17.76 -1.58
N LYS A 50 12.12 16.60 -1.93
CA LYS A 50 12.95 16.43 -3.14
C LYS A 50 12.78 15.05 -3.78
N GLY A 51 13.42 14.85 -4.92
CA GLY A 51 13.53 13.55 -5.58
C GLY A 51 12.17 12.91 -5.90
N PHE A 52 11.98 11.68 -5.43
CA PHE A 52 10.82 10.85 -5.75
C PHE A 52 9.49 11.45 -5.26
N ALA A 53 9.45 12.02 -4.05
CA ALA A 53 8.23 12.63 -3.53
C ALA A 53 7.81 13.89 -4.32
N LYS A 54 8.78 14.67 -4.84
CA LYS A 54 8.48 15.81 -5.71
C LYS A 54 7.86 15.35 -7.03
N TRP A 55 8.35 14.25 -7.59
CA TRP A 55 7.77 13.64 -8.79
C TRP A 55 6.36 13.08 -8.54
N LEU A 56 6.12 12.42 -7.40
CA LEU A 56 4.79 11.94 -7.01
C LEU A 56 3.78 13.10 -6.90
N LYS A 57 4.18 14.20 -6.25
CA LYS A 57 3.37 15.42 -6.14
C LYS A 57 3.00 16.01 -7.49
N SER A 58 3.95 16.10 -8.43
CA SER A 58 3.67 16.65 -9.77
C SER A 58 2.76 15.75 -10.62
N LYS A 59 2.60 14.48 -10.24
CA LYS A 59 1.67 13.53 -10.84
C LYS A 59 0.38 13.35 -10.04
N ASN A 60 0.20 14.09 -8.94
CA ASN A 60 -0.93 13.94 -8.02
C ASN A 60 -1.12 12.50 -7.50
N ILE A 61 0.00 11.80 -7.23
CA ILE A 61 0.01 10.43 -6.70
C ILE A 61 0.33 10.49 -5.21
N GLY A 62 -0.62 10.13 -4.37
CA GLY A 62 -0.46 10.14 -2.92
C GLY A 62 -0.80 11.48 -2.26
N HIS A 63 -0.47 11.61 -0.98
CA HIS A 63 -0.84 12.75 -0.14
C HIS A 63 0.19 12.98 0.98
N ARG A 64 0.05 14.08 1.74
CA ARG A 64 0.92 14.34 2.89
C ARG A 64 0.56 13.42 4.05
N GLY A 65 1.52 12.65 4.53
CA GLY A 65 1.33 11.76 5.68
C GLY A 65 1.12 12.51 6.99
N TYR A 66 0.32 11.94 7.89
CA TYR A 66 -0.01 12.55 9.19
C TYR A 66 1.24 12.77 10.05
N LYS A 67 2.17 11.79 10.04
CA LYS A 67 3.45 11.86 10.77
C LYS A 67 4.58 12.50 9.93
N GLY A 68 4.23 13.20 8.85
CA GLY A 68 5.18 13.71 7.87
C GLY A 68 5.48 12.71 6.75
N GLY A 69 6.34 13.11 5.82
CA GLY A 69 6.58 12.36 4.59
C GLY A 69 5.47 12.53 3.54
N TRP A 70 5.57 11.73 2.48
CA TRP A 70 4.57 11.62 1.43
C TRP A 70 4.07 10.19 1.36
N GLU A 71 2.75 10.00 1.42
CA GLU A 71 2.12 8.69 1.52
C GLU A 71 1.42 8.32 0.21
N VAL A 72 1.67 7.12 -0.27
CA VAL A 72 0.95 6.51 -1.40
C VAL A 72 0.08 5.39 -0.83
N PHE A 73 -1.25 5.55 -0.90
CA PHE A 73 -2.17 4.50 -0.46
C PHE A 73 -2.06 3.25 -1.33
N ALA A 74 -2.28 2.09 -0.72
CA ALA A 74 -2.45 0.85 -1.44
C ALA A 74 -3.67 0.96 -2.37
N ALA A 75 -3.48 0.63 -3.65
CA ALA A 75 -4.53 0.69 -4.66
C ALA A 75 -5.30 -0.64 -4.70
N THR A 76 -5.95 -1.01 -3.59
CA THR A 76 -6.83 -2.18 -3.50
C THR A 76 -8.26 -1.81 -3.82
N HIS A 77 -9.02 -2.77 -4.38
CA HIS A 77 -10.45 -2.57 -4.73
C HIS A 77 -11.40 -2.83 -3.56
N ASP A 78 -10.89 -3.39 -2.45
CA ASP A 78 -11.63 -3.75 -1.25
C ASP A 78 -10.91 -3.24 0.01
N GLN A 79 -11.53 -3.45 1.18
CA GLN A 79 -10.95 -3.12 2.49
C GLN A 79 -10.14 -4.27 3.10
N SER A 80 -9.73 -5.28 2.32
CA SER A 80 -8.99 -6.43 2.86
C SER A 80 -7.61 -5.99 3.36
N PHE A 81 -7.40 -6.10 4.67
CA PHE A 81 -6.16 -5.70 5.33
C PHE A 81 -4.94 -6.44 4.77
N GLU A 82 -5.05 -7.77 4.60
CA GLU A 82 -3.93 -8.58 4.13
C GLU A 82 -3.56 -8.26 2.67
N LYS A 83 -4.56 -8.03 1.80
CA LYS A 83 -4.34 -7.59 0.41
C LYS A 83 -3.67 -6.22 0.35
N ALA A 84 -4.15 -5.27 1.16
CA ALA A 84 -3.59 -3.91 1.22
C ALA A 84 -2.13 -3.94 1.73
N LYS A 85 -1.86 -4.70 2.77
CA LYS A 85 -0.51 -4.90 3.32
C LYS A 85 0.44 -5.49 2.27
N ALA A 86 0.04 -6.57 1.59
CA ALA A 86 0.86 -7.20 0.56
C ALA A 86 1.18 -6.26 -0.61
N TYR A 87 0.22 -5.42 -1.00
CA TYR A 87 0.45 -4.36 -1.98
C TYR A 87 1.55 -3.41 -1.49
N ALA A 88 1.40 -2.85 -0.29
CA ALA A 88 2.30 -1.82 0.23
C ALA A 88 3.72 -2.34 0.44
N GLU A 89 3.87 -3.55 0.97
CA GLU A 89 5.18 -4.20 1.18
C GLU A 89 5.89 -4.51 -0.15
N THR A 90 5.14 -4.98 -1.16
CA THR A 90 5.70 -5.24 -2.49
C THR A 90 6.16 -3.96 -3.19
N PHE A 91 5.33 -2.91 -3.12
CA PHE A 91 5.65 -1.61 -3.67
C PHE A 91 6.89 -1.02 -2.98
N GLU A 92 6.93 -1.03 -1.64
CA GLU A 92 8.08 -0.59 -0.85
C GLU A 92 9.36 -1.33 -1.26
N LYS A 93 9.30 -2.66 -1.36
CA LYS A 93 10.45 -3.49 -1.73
C LYS A 93 11.05 -3.06 -3.07
N ILE A 94 10.22 -2.87 -4.10
CA ILE A 94 10.68 -2.47 -5.43
C ILE A 94 11.27 -1.05 -5.40
N LEU A 95 10.63 -0.12 -4.68
CA LEU A 95 11.16 1.23 -4.51
C LEU A 95 12.54 1.24 -3.82
N ARG A 96 12.69 0.47 -2.74
CA ARG A 96 13.95 0.36 -2.00
C ARG A 96 15.05 -0.27 -2.83
N GLN A 97 14.74 -1.30 -3.62
CA GLN A 97 15.67 -1.90 -4.58
C GLN A 97 16.14 -0.91 -5.66
N ASN A 98 15.38 0.16 -5.90
CA ASN A 98 15.71 1.24 -6.83
C ASN A 98 16.23 2.51 -6.11
N GLY A 99 16.69 2.38 -4.86
CA GLY A 99 17.35 3.46 -4.12
C GLY A 99 16.41 4.52 -3.53
N VAL A 100 15.10 4.26 -3.45
CA VAL A 100 14.14 5.15 -2.79
C VAL A 100 14.04 4.78 -1.31
N GLU A 101 14.31 5.75 -0.44
CA GLU A 101 14.11 5.57 1.01
C GLU A 101 12.62 5.71 1.37
N CYS A 102 11.98 4.58 1.65
CA CYS A 102 10.58 4.50 2.06
C CYS A 102 10.35 3.31 3.01
N TYR A 103 9.18 3.27 3.62
CA TYR A 103 8.69 2.16 4.43
C TYR A 103 7.18 2.01 4.27
N SER A 104 6.66 0.80 4.39
CA SER A 104 5.23 0.52 4.42
C SER A 104 4.66 0.65 5.83
N VAL A 105 3.40 1.06 5.92
CA VAL A 105 2.60 1.06 7.14
C VAL A 105 1.25 0.43 6.84
N SER A 106 0.70 -0.29 7.80
CA SER A 106 -0.62 -0.89 7.70
C SER A 106 -1.36 -0.76 9.03
N ARG A 107 -2.68 -0.59 8.98
CA ARG A 107 -3.55 -0.54 10.17
C ARG A 107 -4.87 -1.25 9.91
N LEU A 108 -5.45 -1.81 10.96
CA LEU A 108 -6.86 -2.18 10.97
C LEU A 108 -7.73 -0.90 11.02
N ASP A 109 -8.97 -1.01 10.54
CA ASP A 109 -9.98 0.04 10.61
C ASP A 109 -11.19 -0.40 11.43
#